data_AF-A0A919SWR9-F1
#
_entry.id   AF-A0A919SWR9-F1
#
_cell.length_a   1.000
_cell.length_b   1.000
_cell.length_c   1.000
_cell.angle_alpha   90.00
_cell.angle_beta   90.00
_cell.angle_gamma   90.00
#
_symmetry.space_group_name_H-M   'P 1'
#
loop_
_entity.id
_entity.type
_entity.pdbx_description
1 polymer ?
#
loop_
_entity_poly.entity_id
_entity_poly.type
_entity_poly.pdbx_seq_one_letter_code
_entity_poly.pdbx_strand_id
1 'polypeptide(L)'
;MADVRRQLDADTESPPVWRFRFFGAGLSMMFGFVGLVSLLPMARGVISWAVAPGSLLLVVGGLYGFVVQRTRDDVRASRRAGVPAALCTIIGLLGVCVALALTSS
;
A
#
# COMPACT_ATOMS: atom_id res chain seq x y z
N MET A 1 5.99 -19.25 -25.97
CA MET A 1 4.81 -18.35 -26.00
C MET A 1 4.70 -17.48 -24.74
N ALA A 2 4.85 -18.03 -23.53
CA ALA A 2 4.82 -17.25 -22.29
C ALA A 2 5.97 -16.22 -22.18
N ASP A 3 7.19 -16.60 -22.60
CA ASP A 3 8.37 -15.73 -22.53
C ASP A 3 8.29 -14.55 -23.51
N VAL A 4 7.74 -14.78 -24.71
CA VAL A 4 7.50 -13.71 -25.70
C VAL A 4 6.49 -12.69 -25.19
N ARG A 5 5.43 -13.12 -24.48
CA ARG A 5 4.46 -12.20 -23.85
C ARG A 5 5.07 -11.43 -22.67
N ARG A 6 5.94 -12.06 -21.88
CA ARG A 6 6.68 -11.38 -20.80
C ARG A 6 7.63 -10.32 -21.34
N GLN A 7 8.37 -10.63 -22.41
CA GLN A 7 9.25 -9.66 -23.07
C GLN A 7 8.45 -8.50 -23.68
N LEU A 8 7.34 -8.77 -24.36
CA LEU A 8 6.49 -7.71 -24.91
C LEU A 8 5.91 -6.79 -23.81
N ASP A 9 5.41 -7.35 -22.71
CA ASP A 9 4.85 -6.55 -21.60
C ASP A 9 5.92 -5.70 -20.89
N ALA A 10 7.16 -6.19 -20.81
CA ALA A 10 8.30 -5.43 -20.28
C ALA A 10 8.76 -4.31 -21.23
N ASP A 11 8.77 -4.57 -22.54
CA ASP A 11 9.14 -3.59 -23.58
C ASP A 11 8.04 -2.54 -23.84
N THR A 12 6.79 -2.81 -23.44
CA THR A 12 5.65 -1.89 -23.60
C THR A 12 5.47 -0.94 -22.41
N GLU A 13 6.12 -1.18 -21.26
CA GLU A 13 5.99 -0.29 -20.11
C GLU A 13 6.89 0.95 -20.27
N SER A 14 6.27 2.11 -20.45
CA SER A 14 7.01 3.35 -20.56
C SER A 14 7.77 3.64 -19.24
N PRO A 15 9.03 4.10 -19.31
CA PRO A 15 9.84 4.44 -18.14
C PRO A 15 9.13 5.29 -17.06
N PRO A 16 8.27 6.28 -17.39
CA PRO A 16 7.54 7.03 -16.36
C PRO A 16 6.51 6.19 -15.61
N VAL A 17 5.78 5.29 -16.26
CA VAL A 17 4.74 4.45 -15.60
C VAL A 17 5.39 3.50 -14.59
N TRP A 18 6.53 2.92 -14.95
CA TRP A 18 7.30 2.08 -14.04
C TRP A 18 7.73 2.85 -12.78
N ARG A 19 8.24 4.09 -12.93
CA ARG A 19 8.64 4.95 -11.81
C ARG A 19 7.46 5.28 -10.90
N PHE A 20 6.32 5.68 -11.46
CA PHE A 20 5.12 5.99 -10.67
C PHE A 20 4.69 4.80 -9.81
N ARG A 21 4.68 3.59 -10.38
CA ARG A 21 4.34 2.37 -9.65
C ARG A 21 5.36 2.09 -8.54
N PHE A 22 6.65 2.26 -8.82
CA PHE A 22 7.71 2.06 -7.83
C PHE A 22 7.59 3.04 -6.64
N PHE A 23 7.40 4.32 -6.92
CA PHE A 23 7.19 5.34 -5.88
C PHE A 23 5.88 5.12 -5.11
N GLY A 24 4.80 4.76 -5.81
CA GLY A 24 3.52 4.42 -5.18
C GLY A 24 3.64 3.24 -4.22
N ALA A 25 4.35 2.18 -4.62
CA ALA A 25 4.64 1.04 -3.75
C ALA A 25 5.47 1.44 -2.51
N GLY A 26 6.46 2.33 -2.70
CA GLY A 26 7.24 2.91 -1.59
C GLY A 26 6.37 3.70 -0.61
N LEU A 27 5.44 4.52 -1.12
CA LEU A 27 4.47 5.24 -0.28
C LEU A 27 3.59 4.27 0.51
N SER A 28 3.04 3.24 -0.14
CA SER A 28 2.24 2.21 0.52
C SER A 28 3.01 1.51 1.65
N MET A 29 4.30 1.20 1.45
CA MET A 29 5.14 0.66 2.53
C MET A 29 5.29 1.62 3.70
N MET A 30 5.58 2.90 3.42
CA MET A 30 5.73 3.92 4.46
C MET A 30 4.46 4.06 5.28
N PHE A 31 3.29 4.15 4.61
CA PHE A 31 2.02 4.19 5.31
C PHE A 31 1.69 2.90 6.06
N GLY A 32 2.08 1.74 5.53
CA GLY A 32 1.96 0.47 6.25
C GLY A 32 2.80 0.43 7.53
N PHE A 33 4.00 1.01 7.52
CA PHE A 33 4.79 1.17 8.73
C PHE A 33 4.13 2.11 9.73
N VAL A 34 3.56 3.24 9.27
CA VAL A 34 2.78 4.15 10.12
C VAL A 34 1.59 3.43 10.76
N GLY A 35 0.86 2.64 9.98
CA GLY A 35 -0.26 1.82 10.48
C GLY A 35 0.16 0.76 11.48
N LEU A 36 1.40 0.25 11.40
CA LEU A 36 1.94 -0.70 12.37
C LEU A 36 2.36 0.00 13.67
N VAL A 37 2.99 1.18 13.55
CA VAL A 37 3.39 2.01 14.70
C VAL A 37 2.16 2.53 15.46
N SER A 38 1.05 2.83 14.79
CA SER A 38 -0.19 3.29 15.44
C SER A 38 -0.86 2.23 16.32
N LEU A 39 -0.53 0.95 16.16
CA LEU A 39 -1.06 -0.13 17.02
C LEU A 39 -0.50 -0.08 18.46
N LEU A 40 0.74 0.40 18.64
CA LEU A 40 1.36 0.51 19.96
C LEU A 40 0.62 1.49 20.90
N PRO A 41 0.33 2.74 20.50
CA PRO A 41 -0.45 3.65 21.33
C PRO A 41 -1.91 3.21 21.51
N MET A 42 -2.51 2.45 20.57
CA MET A 42 -3.83 1.82 20.78
C MET A 42 -3.80 0.78 21.89
N ALA A 43 -2.79 -0.10 21.90
CA ALA A 43 -2.63 -1.13 22.93
C ALA A 43 -2.42 -0.50 24.33
N ARG A 44 -1.85 0.71 24.38
CA ARG A 44 -1.69 1.49 25.61
C ARG A 44 -2.92 2.34 25.98
N GLY A 45 -3.99 2.29 25.18
CA GLY A 45 -5.22 3.07 25.41
C GLY A 45 -5.08 4.57 25.15
N VAL A 46 -4.00 5.00 24.48
CA VAL A 46 -3.75 6.42 24.17
C VAL A 46 -4.57 6.88 22.97
N ILE A 47 -4.82 5.98 22.01
CA ILE A 47 -5.61 6.24 20.80
C ILE A 47 -6.82 5.31 20.78
N SER A 48 -7.96 5.83 20.32
CA SER A 48 -9.20 5.06 20.18
C SER A 48 -9.03 3.86 19.26
N TRP A 49 -9.63 2.74 19.65
CA TRP A 49 -9.75 1.52 18.83
C TRP A 49 -10.52 1.74 17.52
N ALA A 50 -11.24 2.86 17.38
CA ALA A 50 -11.87 3.26 16.12
C ALA A 50 -10.85 3.44 14.97
N VAL A 51 -9.58 3.71 15.28
CA VAL A 51 -8.50 3.89 14.29
C VAL A 51 -7.94 2.53 13.82
N ALA A 52 -8.28 1.41 14.46
CA ALA A 52 -7.71 0.09 14.19
C ALA A 52 -8.01 -0.46 12.78
N PRO A 53 -9.25 -0.37 12.24
CA PRO A 53 -9.54 -0.85 10.89
C PRO A 53 -8.74 -0.12 9.82
N GLY A 54 -8.58 1.21 9.96
CA GLY A 54 -7.76 2.02 9.05
C GLY A 54 -6.28 1.63 9.14
N SER A 55 -5.76 1.44 10.36
CA SER A 55 -4.37 1.04 10.59
C SER A 55 -4.05 -0.34 10.00
N LEU A 56 -4.98 -1.31 10.12
CA LEU A 56 -4.85 -2.63 9.51
C LEU A 56 -4.82 -2.56 7.98
N LEU A 57 -5.69 -1.74 7.37
CA LEU A 57 -5.68 -1.52 5.91
C LEU A 57 -4.37 -0.90 5.42
N LEU A 58 -3.79 0.03 6.19
CA LEU A 58 -2.47 0.58 5.88
C LEU A 58 -1.40 -0.52 5.90
N VAL A 59 -1.38 -1.39 6.92
CA VAL A 59 -0.43 -2.52 7.01
C VAL A 59 -0.57 -3.46 5.81
N VAL A 60 -1.80 -3.83 5.46
CA VAL A 60 -2.08 -4.66 4.27
C VAL A 60 -1.61 -3.96 2.99
N GLY A 61 -1.87 -2.65 2.85
CA GLY A 61 -1.37 -1.84 1.74
C GLY A 61 0.16 -1.85 1.64
N GLY A 62 0.86 -1.76 2.78
CA GLY A 62 2.31 -1.86 2.86
C GLY A 62 2.86 -3.23 2.45
N LEU A 63 2.19 -4.31 2.84
CA LEU A 63 2.55 -5.67 2.40
C LEU A 63 2.42 -5.83 0.88
N TYR A 64 1.32 -5.33 0.30
CA TYR A 64 1.18 -5.33 -1.15
C TYR A 64 2.24 -4.45 -1.84
N GLY A 65 2.58 -3.28 -1.27
CA GLY A 65 3.70 -2.45 -1.73
C GLY A 65 5.03 -3.22 -1.75
N PHE A 66 5.28 -4.06 -0.75
CA PHE A 66 6.43 -4.97 -0.70
C PHE A 66 6.44 -6.02 -1.80
N VAL A 67 5.30 -6.64 -2.06
CA VAL A 67 5.15 -7.58 -3.18
C VAL A 67 5.40 -6.87 -4.51
N VAL A 68 4.88 -5.65 -4.70
CA VAL A 68 5.05 -4.85 -5.93
C VAL A 68 6.53 -4.56 -6.21
N GLN A 69 7.32 -4.23 -5.17
CA GLN A 69 8.77 -4.01 -5.31
C GLN A 69 9.56 -5.31 -5.55
N ARG A 70 9.18 -6.42 -4.89
CA ARG A 70 9.81 -7.74 -5.06
C ARG A 70 9.55 -8.36 -6.43
N THR A 71 8.43 -8.02 -7.07
CA THR A 71 8.04 -8.59 -8.37
C THR A 71 8.30 -7.62 -9.51
N ARG A 72 9.43 -6.89 -9.44
CA ARG A 72 9.83 -5.88 -10.43
C ARG A 72 9.94 -6.44 -11.85
N ASP A 73 10.38 -7.69 -11.98
CA ASP A 73 10.62 -8.35 -13.27
C ASP A 73 9.34 -8.93 -13.90
N ASP A 74 8.23 -9.03 -13.14
CA ASP A 74 6.93 -9.49 -13.65
C ASP A 74 5.92 -8.32 -13.60
N VAL A 75 5.85 -7.58 -14.72
CA VAL A 75 5.01 -6.39 -14.86
C VAL A 75 3.53 -6.70 -14.57
N ARG A 76 3.01 -7.87 -14.97
CA ARG A 76 1.62 -8.27 -14.71
C ARG A 76 1.36 -8.51 -13.23
N ALA A 77 2.22 -9.28 -12.58
CA ALA A 77 2.07 -9.59 -11.15
C ALA A 77 2.14 -8.30 -10.32
N SER A 78 3.09 -7.42 -10.64
CA SER A 78 3.27 -6.18 -9.90
C SER A 78 2.20 -5.11 -10.23
N ARG A 79 1.59 -5.09 -11.42
CA ARG A 79 0.36 -4.29 -11.68
C ARG A 79 -0.85 -4.79 -10.90
N ARG A 80 -1.06 -6.11 -10.85
CA ARG A 80 -2.16 -6.72 -10.08
C ARG A 80 -2.03 -6.47 -8.59
N ALA A 81 -0.81 -6.39 -8.05
CA ALA A 81 -0.56 -6.05 -6.65
C ALA A 81 -0.58 -4.54 -6.37
N GLY A 82 -0.27 -3.68 -7.35
CA GLY A 82 -0.22 -2.23 -7.17
C GLY A 82 -1.58 -1.57 -6.94
N VAL A 83 -2.61 -2.02 -7.66
CA VAL A 83 -3.99 -1.49 -7.48
C VAL A 83 -4.53 -1.75 -6.05
N PRO A 84 -4.50 -2.99 -5.52
CA PRO A 84 -4.95 -3.23 -4.15
C PRO A 84 -4.06 -2.54 -3.13
N ALA A 85 -2.73 -2.43 -3.36
CA ALA A 85 -1.85 -1.64 -2.48
C ALA A 85 -2.34 -0.20 -2.33
N ALA A 86 -2.61 0.47 -3.45
CA ALA A 86 -3.08 1.85 -3.47
C ALA A 86 -4.46 1.98 -2.82
N LEU A 87 -5.40 1.10 -3.13
CA LEU A 87 -6.75 1.12 -2.54
C LEU A 87 -6.71 0.92 -1.02
N CYS A 88 -5.99 -0.08 -0.53
CA CYS A 88 -5.83 -0.32 0.91
C CYS A 88 -5.17 0.87 1.60
N THR A 89 -4.17 1.50 0.96
CA THR A 89 -3.49 2.67 1.51
C THR A 89 -4.42 3.88 1.59
N ILE A 90 -5.17 4.19 0.53
CA ILE A 90 -6.09 5.35 0.48
C ILE A 90 -7.24 5.16 1.47
N ILE A 91 -7.90 4.00 1.43
CA ILE A 91 -9.04 3.70 2.32
C ILE A 91 -8.57 3.65 3.77
N GLY A 92 -7.41 3.03 4.04
CA GLY A 92 -6.81 2.98 5.37
C GLY A 92 -6.49 4.38 5.91
N LEU A 93 -5.87 5.24 5.09
CA LEU A 93 -5.54 6.61 5.47
C LEU A 93 -6.81 7.42 5.77
N LEU A 94 -7.82 7.35 4.90
CA LEU A 94 -9.10 8.04 5.13
C LEU A 94 -9.78 7.54 6.41
N GLY A 95 -9.79 6.24 6.66
CA GLY A 95 -10.34 5.65 7.87
C GLY A 95 -9.64 6.14 9.13
N VAL A 96 -8.30 6.21 9.12
CA VAL A 96 -7.52 6.77 10.23
C VAL A 96 -7.85 8.26 10.44
N CYS A 97 -7.85 9.06 9.37
CA CYS A 97 -8.15 10.49 9.45
C CYS A 97 -9.56 10.77 10.00
N VAL A 98 -10.57 10.04 9.52
CA VAL A 98 -11.95 10.18 10.01
C VAL A 98 -12.06 9.77 11.48
N ALA A 99 -11.48 8.63 11.85
CA ALA A 99 -11.52 8.16 13.23
C ALA A 99 -10.78 9.11 14.20
N LEU A 100 -9.64 9.68 13.78
CA LEU A 100 -8.95 10.71 14.55
C LEU A 100 -9.78 11.99 14.68
N ALA A 101 -10.36 12.49 13.58
CA ALA A 101 -11.19 13.69 13.60
C ALA A 101 -12.40 13.56 14.54
N LEU A 102 -13.04 12.38 14.56
CA LEU A 102 -14.18 12.09 15.43
C LEU A 102 -13.81 11.83 16.89
N THR A 103 -12.53 11.60 17.20
CA THR A 103 -12.06 11.33 18.57
C THR A 103 -11.31 12.49 19.19
N SER A 104 -10.90 13.48 18.39
CA SER A 104 -10.31 14.75 18.85
C SER A 104 -11.34 15.85 19.17
N SER A 105 -12.61 15.61 18.87
CA SER A 105 -13.76 16.52 19.12
C SER A 105 -14.46 16.17 20.43
#